data_AF-A0A660U223-F1
#
_entry.id   AF-A0A660U223-F1
#
_cell.length_a   1.000
_cell.length_b   1.000
_cell.length_c   1.000
_cell.angle_alpha   90.00
_cell.angle_beta   90.00
_cell.angle_gamma   90.00
#
_symmetry.space_group_name_H-M   'P 1'
#
loop_
_entity.id
_entity.type
_entity.pdbx_description
1 polymer ?
#
loop_
_entity_poly.entity_id
_entity_poly.type
_entity_poly.pdbx_seq_one_letter_code
_entity_poly.pdbx_strand_id
1 'polypeptide(L)'
;IYNASQINLNLHSSFTAKGVEPGGDFVNPRTFELAACQAFQLVDNRRYLSECFLPGEEVVTFSSGDQLVSLIDHYLKNEEQRNRIAQNALKRVLNEHTYERRMEKLIGTIWETAPGTWVRDLEQEKIPRYQMEKLAQDDPELREFLSSIPQDMSLSLDEVVASIEIGKRRLKDFETIFLLMKEFKNQFLRRSS
;
A
#
# COMPACT_ATOMS: atom_id res chain seq x y z
N ILE A 1 23.38 -5.18 1.55
CA ILE A 1 23.57 -4.16 2.61
C ILE A 1 23.05 -4.70 3.96
N TYR A 2 21.78 -5.07 4.09
CA TYR A 2 21.23 -5.57 5.37
C TYR A 2 21.93 -6.82 5.93
N ASN A 3 22.24 -7.80 5.07
CA ASN A 3 22.94 -9.04 5.46
C ASN A 3 24.45 -8.86 5.69
N ALA A 4 25.00 -7.66 5.48
CA ALA A 4 26.39 -7.35 5.82
C ALA A 4 26.55 -6.98 7.31
N SER A 5 25.46 -6.93 8.07
CA SER A 5 25.44 -6.62 9.50
C SER A 5 24.74 -7.74 10.28
N GLN A 6 25.21 -7.99 11.51
CA GLN A 6 24.60 -9.01 12.38
C GLN A 6 23.29 -8.54 13.02
N ILE A 7 23.16 -7.22 13.22
CA ILE A 7 22.00 -6.58 13.86
C ILE A 7 21.65 -5.32 13.08
N ASN A 8 20.44 -5.25 12.56
CA ASN A 8 19.91 -4.06 11.89
C ASN A 8 19.08 -3.25 12.88
N LEU A 9 19.46 -2.00 13.12
CA LEU A 9 18.65 -1.07 13.90
C LEU A 9 17.61 -0.42 13.01
N ASN A 10 16.35 -0.54 13.41
CA ASN A 10 15.21 0.06 12.73
C ASN A 10 14.50 1.03 13.68
N LEU A 11 14.59 2.32 13.36
CA LEU A 11 13.94 3.40 14.08
C LEU A 11 12.92 4.05 13.16
N HIS A 12 11.72 4.34 13.65
CA HIS A 12 10.77 5.13 12.89
C HIS A 12 10.84 6.59 13.34
N SER A 13 10.80 7.50 12.36
CA SER A 13 10.75 8.93 12.60
C SER A 13 9.50 9.29 13.43
N SER A 14 9.69 10.12 14.45
CA SER A 14 8.62 10.77 15.20
C SER A 14 8.58 12.25 14.84
N PHE A 15 7.38 12.80 14.62
CA PHE A 15 7.17 14.23 14.41
C PHE A 15 6.93 15.00 15.72
N THR A 16 6.76 14.29 16.83
CA THR A 16 6.19 14.80 18.09
C THR A 16 7.12 14.61 19.30
N ALA A 17 8.09 13.68 19.24
CA ALA A 17 8.99 13.39 20.35
C ALA A 17 10.47 13.29 19.90
N LYS A 18 11.39 13.75 20.77
CA LYS A 18 12.81 13.38 20.69
C LYS A 18 13.00 12.00 21.32
N GLY A 19 13.22 10.96 20.51
CA GLY A 19 13.50 9.60 20.98
C GLY A 19 12.52 8.55 20.45
N VAL A 20 12.35 7.44 21.18
CA VAL A 20 11.35 6.42 20.87
C VAL A 20 9.98 6.98 21.22
N GLU A 21 9.08 7.07 20.24
CA GLU A 21 7.72 7.57 20.46
C GLU A 21 6.82 6.44 20.99
N PRO A 22 6.36 6.51 22.25
CA PRO A 22 5.44 5.54 22.80
C PRO A 22 4.06 5.81 22.20
N GLY A 23 3.72 5.09 21.13
CA GLY A 23 2.38 5.14 20.52
C GLY A 23 2.35 5.49 19.04
N GLY A 24 3.48 5.61 18.35
CA GLY A 24 3.46 5.75 16.90
C GLY A 24 2.76 4.57 16.25
N ASP A 25 1.84 4.88 15.35
CA ASP A 25 0.99 3.92 14.63
C ASP A 25 1.64 3.43 13.33
N PHE A 26 2.58 4.18 12.79
CA PHE A 26 3.24 3.83 11.54
C PHE A 26 4.30 2.73 11.70
N VAL A 27 4.20 1.68 10.86
CA VAL A 27 5.25 0.68 10.63
C VAL A 27 5.86 0.95 9.26
N ASN A 28 7.17 1.18 9.21
CA ASN A 28 7.88 1.58 8.00
C ASN A 28 8.11 0.39 7.05
N PRO A 29 8.31 0.65 5.75
CA PRO A 29 8.64 -0.39 4.77
C PRO A 29 9.89 -1.19 5.15
N ARG A 30 10.90 -0.54 5.75
CA ARG A 30 12.16 -1.17 6.17
C ARG A 30 11.94 -2.38 7.09
N THR A 31 10.91 -2.36 7.93
CA THR A 31 10.54 -3.50 8.78
C THR A 31 10.31 -4.77 7.96
N PHE A 32 9.60 -4.64 6.84
CA PHE A 32 9.28 -5.74 5.93
C PHE A 32 10.46 -6.10 5.03
N GLU A 33 11.22 -5.11 4.55
CA GLU A 33 12.42 -5.34 3.73
C GLU A 33 13.48 -6.15 4.47
N LEU A 34 13.73 -5.82 5.75
CA LEU A 34 14.67 -6.54 6.61
C LEU A 34 14.22 -8.00 6.80
N ALA A 35 12.93 -8.22 7.06
CA ALA A 35 12.37 -9.56 7.17
C ALA A 35 12.51 -10.35 5.86
N ALA A 36 12.27 -9.71 4.70
CA ALA A 36 12.35 -10.35 3.38
C ALA A 36 13.80 -10.73 3.00
N CYS A 37 14.78 -10.06 3.59
CA CYS A 37 16.19 -10.38 3.45
C CYS A 37 16.68 -11.44 4.45
N GLN A 38 15.81 -11.97 5.32
CA GLN A 38 16.18 -12.82 6.47
C GLN A 38 17.19 -12.12 7.40
N ALA A 39 17.08 -10.80 7.55
CA ALA A 39 17.97 -10.02 8.38
C ALA A 39 17.40 -9.87 9.80
N PHE A 40 18.23 -10.10 10.82
CA PHE A 40 17.85 -9.84 12.20
C PHE A 40 17.74 -8.33 12.45
N GLN A 41 16.65 -7.91 13.10
CA GLN A 41 16.36 -6.50 13.38
C GLN A 41 15.96 -6.25 14.84
N LEU A 42 16.45 -5.14 15.37
CA LEU A 42 15.91 -4.49 16.57
C LEU A 42 15.07 -3.32 16.09
N VAL A 43 13.79 -3.33 16.42
CA VAL A 43 12.83 -2.32 16.00
C VAL A 43 12.26 -1.59 17.21
N ASP A 44 12.09 -0.28 17.13
CA ASP A 44 11.42 0.45 18.19
C ASP A 44 9.94 0.04 18.29
N ASN A 45 9.40 0.04 19.51
CA ASN A 45 8.04 -0.44 19.74
C ASN A 45 7.00 0.46 19.03
N ARG A 46 6.10 -0.15 18.25
CA ARG A 46 5.04 0.55 17.51
C ARG A 46 3.68 -0.09 17.76
N ARG A 47 2.63 0.74 17.79
CA ARG A 47 1.27 0.33 18.18
C ARG A 47 0.73 -0.82 17.32
N TYR A 48 0.94 -0.75 16.01
CA TYR A 48 0.44 -1.73 15.05
C TYR A 48 1.49 -2.76 14.61
N LEU A 49 2.68 -2.78 15.25
CA LEU A 49 3.71 -3.75 14.90
C LEU A 49 3.27 -5.18 15.17
N SER A 50 2.58 -5.42 16.30
CA SER A 50 2.08 -6.74 16.69
C SER A 50 1.05 -7.32 15.72
N GLU A 51 0.40 -6.49 14.90
CA GLU A 51 -0.50 -6.94 13.84
C GLU A 51 0.29 -7.46 12.62
N CYS A 52 1.52 -6.96 12.43
CA CYS A 52 2.39 -7.35 11.34
C CYS A 52 3.28 -8.53 11.71
N PHE A 53 3.95 -8.46 12.87
CA PHE A 53 4.91 -9.45 13.35
C PHE A 53 4.75 -9.70 14.85
N LEU A 54 5.03 -10.92 15.31
CA LEU A 54 5.04 -11.30 16.73
C LEU A 54 6.32 -10.81 17.42
N PRO A 55 6.24 -9.85 18.37
CA PRO A 55 7.41 -9.39 19.12
C PRO A 55 8.01 -10.53 19.97
N GLY A 56 9.33 -10.65 19.96
CA GLY A 56 10.09 -11.70 20.64
C GLY A 56 10.26 -12.99 19.82
N GLU A 57 9.44 -13.21 18.79
CA GLU A 57 9.48 -14.44 17.97
C GLU A 57 9.86 -14.19 16.51
N GLU A 58 9.38 -13.10 15.93
CA GLU A 58 9.60 -12.70 14.53
C GLU A 58 10.38 -11.38 14.43
N VAL A 59 10.21 -10.48 15.41
CA VAL A 59 10.99 -9.23 15.51
C VAL A 59 11.30 -8.96 16.98
N VAL A 60 12.38 -8.23 17.28
CA VAL A 60 12.71 -7.84 18.65
C VAL A 60 12.45 -6.36 18.83
N THR A 61 11.66 -6.02 19.84
CA THR A 61 11.27 -4.64 20.12
C THR A 61 12.08 -4.01 21.25
N PHE A 62 12.27 -2.70 21.19
CA PHE A 62 12.80 -1.91 22.30
C PHE A 62 12.02 -0.60 22.48
N SER A 63 12.02 -0.08 23.71
CA SER A 63 11.28 1.12 24.11
C SER A 63 12.20 2.21 24.69
N SER A 64 13.49 1.92 24.90
CA SER A 64 14.46 2.89 25.42
C SER A 64 15.87 2.63 24.88
N GLY A 65 16.75 3.63 24.99
CA GLY A 65 18.16 3.50 24.61
C GLY A 65 18.91 2.46 25.45
N ASP A 66 18.69 2.43 26.76
CA ASP A 66 19.33 1.45 27.66
C ASP A 66 18.91 0.01 27.34
N GLN A 67 17.63 -0.18 27.00
CA GLN A 67 17.14 -1.48 26.55
C GLN A 67 17.77 -1.86 25.22
N LEU A 68 17.87 -0.91 24.28
CA LEU A 68 18.51 -1.14 22.99
C LEU A 68 19.97 -1.60 23.15
N VAL A 69 20.76 -0.92 23.97
CA VAL A 69 22.17 -1.31 24.25
C VAL A 69 22.23 -2.72 24.84
N SER A 70 21.39 -3.01 25.84
CA SER A 70 21.32 -4.33 26.48
C SER A 70 20.96 -5.44 25.48
N LEU A 71 20.03 -5.16 24.57
CA LEU A 71 19.62 -6.11 23.52
C LEU A 71 20.72 -6.31 22.49
N ILE A 72 21.46 -5.27 22.10
CA ILE A 72 22.62 -5.40 21.21
C ILE A 72 23.63 -6.36 21.83
N ASP A 73 24.03 -6.13 23.09
CA ASP A 73 25.00 -6.97 23.79
C ASP A 73 24.55 -8.43 23.93
N HIS A 74 23.27 -8.63 24.23
CA HIS A 74 22.67 -9.97 24.29
C HIS A 74 22.70 -10.63 22.92
N TYR A 75 22.12 -9.99 21.91
CA TYR A 75 21.95 -10.62 20.62
C TYR A 75 23.27 -10.80 19.89
N LEU A 76 24.30 -9.97 20.07
CA LEU A 76 25.64 -10.21 19.51
C LEU A 76 26.22 -11.57 19.91
N LYS A 77 25.94 -12.04 21.13
CA LYS A 77 26.44 -13.32 21.67
C LYS A 77 25.55 -14.51 21.33
N ASN A 78 24.33 -14.29 20.83
CA ASN A 78 23.31 -15.33 20.65
C ASN A 78 22.91 -15.50 19.18
N GLU A 79 23.83 -15.99 18.35
CA GLU A 79 23.62 -16.14 16.91
C GLU A 79 22.45 -17.05 16.54
N GLU A 80 22.33 -18.21 17.18
CA GLU A 80 21.24 -19.16 16.90
C GLU A 80 19.87 -18.51 17.13
N GLN A 81 19.74 -17.73 18.21
CA GLN A 81 18.52 -16.99 18.52
C GLN A 81 18.22 -15.92 17.46
N ARG A 82 19.24 -15.15 17.01
CA ARG A 82 19.07 -14.17 15.93
C ARG A 82 18.59 -14.83 14.64
N ASN A 83 19.22 -15.94 14.24
CA ASN A 83 18.90 -16.66 13.02
C ASN A 83 17.49 -17.23 13.06
N ARG A 84 17.08 -17.80 14.21
CA ARG A 84 15.70 -18.29 14.42
C ARG A 84 14.67 -17.18 14.25
N ILE A 85 14.87 -16.03 14.89
CA ILE A 85 13.95 -14.89 14.81
C ILE A 85 13.87 -14.37 13.37
N ALA A 86 15.01 -14.17 12.72
CA ALA A 86 15.06 -13.68 11.33
C ALA A 86 14.39 -14.66 10.34
N GLN A 87 14.52 -15.97 10.57
CA GLN A 87 13.86 -16.98 9.74
C GLN A 87 12.35 -17.03 9.96
N ASN A 88 11.88 -16.79 11.19
CA ASN A 88 10.44 -16.63 11.46
C ASN A 88 9.89 -15.37 10.78
N ALA A 89 10.62 -14.25 10.85
CA ALA A 89 10.28 -13.02 10.15
C ALA A 89 10.14 -13.24 8.63
N LEU A 90 11.09 -13.97 8.03
CA LEU A 90 11.08 -14.31 6.61
C LEU A 90 9.83 -15.12 6.24
N LYS A 91 9.47 -16.13 7.04
CA LYS A 91 8.25 -16.92 6.81
C LYS A 91 7.01 -16.04 6.86
N ARG A 92 6.90 -15.19 7.87
CA ARG A 92 5.77 -14.26 8.05
C ARG A 92 5.64 -13.31 6.86
N VAL A 93 6.73 -12.65 6.44
CA VAL A 93 6.68 -11.65 5.37
C VAL A 93 6.34 -12.26 4.01
N LEU A 94 6.89 -13.44 3.68
CA LEU A 94 6.61 -14.12 2.42
C LEU A 94 5.17 -14.66 2.34
N ASN A 95 4.60 -15.06 3.48
CA ASN A 95 3.23 -15.57 3.53
C ASN A 95 2.18 -14.46 3.49
N GLU A 96 2.44 -13.30 4.11
CA GLU A 96 1.38 -12.33 4.42
C GLU A 96 1.66 -10.89 3.98
N HIS A 97 2.94 -10.50 3.83
CA HIS A 97 3.32 -9.09 3.67
C HIS A 97 4.06 -8.79 2.37
N THR A 98 3.99 -9.68 1.37
CA THR A 98 4.35 -9.31 0.00
C THR A 98 3.32 -8.32 -0.56
N TYR A 99 3.71 -7.52 -1.55
CA TYR A 99 2.77 -6.58 -2.20
C TYR A 99 1.54 -7.30 -2.75
N GLU A 100 1.73 -8.47 -3.35
CA GLU A 100 0.64 -9.31 -3.86
C GLU A 100 -0.34 -9.69 -2.73
N ARG A 101 0.15 -10.24 -1.62
CA ARG A 101 -0.68 -10.63 -0.47
C ARG A 101 -1.41 -9.45 0.16
N ARG A 102 -0.73 -8.31 0.30
CA ARG A 102 -1.32 -7.08 0.84
C ARG A 102 -2.40 -6.53 -0.09
N MET A 103 -2.20 -6.60 -1.40
CA MET A 103 -3.19 -6.17 -2.39
C MET A 103 -4.41 -7.09 -2.41
N GLU A 104 -4.20 -8.41 -2.35
CA GLU A 104 -5.28 -9.39 -2.20
C GLU A 104 -6.14 -9.08 -0.97
N LYS A 105 -5.49 -8.85 0.19
CA LYS A 105 -6.18 -8.50 1.43
C LYS A 105 -6.93 -7.17 1.32
N LEU A 106 -6.31 -6.14 0.74
CA LEU A 106 -6.94 -4.83 0.55
C LEU A 106 -8.22 -4.95 -0.29
N ILE A 107 -8.13 -5.60 -1.46
CA ILE A 107 -9.27 -5.79 -2.35
C ILE A 107 -10.35 -6.64 -1.66
N GLY A 108 -9.96 -7.70 -0.94
CA GLY A 108 -10.89 -8.53 -0.17
C GLY A 108 -11.65 -7.73 0.89
N THR A 109 -10.93 -6.92 1.68
CA THR A 109 -11.56 -6.05 2.70
C THR A 109 -12.50 -5.03 2.08
N ILE A 110 -12.14 -4.40 0.96
CA ILE A 110 -13.04 -3.49 0.22
C ILE A 110 -14.31 -4.22 -0.20
N TRP A 111 -14.17 -5.44 -0.72
CA TRP A 111 -15.31 -6.25 -1.18
C TRP A 111 -16.26 -6.64 -0.04
N GLU A 112 -15.73 -7.02 1.12
CA GLU A 112 -16.52 -7.41 2.29
C GLU A 112 -17.21 -6.22 2.95
N THR A 113 -16.56 -5.05 2.99
CA THR A 113 -17.07 -3.85 3.66
C THR A 113 -17.97 -2.99 2.76
N ALA A 114 -17.83 -3.11 1.44
CA ALA A 114 -18.64 -2.43 0.45
C ALA A 114 -19.12 -3.43 -0.62
N PRO A 115 -20.14 -4.25 -0.34
CA PRO A 115 -20.64 -5.27 -1.26
C PRO A 115 -21.42 -4.59 -2.40
N GLY A 116 -20.70 -4.05 -3.37
CA GLY A 116 -21.23 -3.60 -4.66
C GLY A 116 -22.25 -2.45 -4.63
N THR A 117 -22.62 -1.89 -3.48
CA THR A 117 -23.56 -0.74 -3.40
C THR A 117 -22.98 0.49 -4.11
N TRP A 118 -21.71 0.80 -3.86
CA TRP A 118 -21.02 1.92 -4.49
C TRP A 118 -20.85 1.73 -6.01
N VAL A 119 -20.73 0.50 -6.51
CA VAL A 119 -20.60 0.23 -7.96
C VAL A 119 -21.96 0.18 -8.65
N ARG A 120 -23.00 -0.34 -7.99
CA ARG A 120 -24.37 -0.36 -8.51
C ARG A 120 -24.99 1.04 -8.59
N ASP A 121 -24.68 1.91 -7.63
CA ASP A 121 -25.17 3.29 -7.64
C ASP A 121 -24.44 4.14 -8.71
N LEU A 122 -23.17 3.84 -9.01
CA LEU A 122 -22.41 4.50 -10.10
C LEU A 122 -22.91 4.14 -11.51
N GLU A 123 -23.56 2.99 -11.72
CA GLU A 123 -24.13 2.64 -13.03
C GLU A 123 -25.43 3.42 -13.35
N GLN A 124 -26.10 3.98 -12.33
CA GLN A 124 -27.35 4.73 -12.51
C GLN A 124 -27.17 6.25 -12.41
N GLU A 125 -26.16 6.74 -11.67
CA GLU A 125 -25.85 8.17 -11.64
C GLU A 125 -25.07 8.60 -12.87
N LYS A 126 -25.80 8.94 -13.94
CA LYS A 126 -25.23 9.74 -15.03
C LYS A 126 -24.84 11.11 -14.48
N ILE A 127 -23.56 11.31 -14.19
CA ILE A 127 -23.03 12.64 -13.84
C ILE A 127 -23.25 13.57 -15.05
N PRO A 128 -24.06 14.65 -14.93
CA PRO A 128 -24.28 15.57 -16.02
C PRO A 128 -22.97 16.19 -16.51
N ARG A 129 -22.84 16.37 -17.82
CA ARG A 129 -21.61 16.89 -18.47
C ARG A 129 -21.08 18.18 -17.84
N TYR A 130 -21.96 19.11 -17.49
CA TYR A 130 -21.60 20.34 -16.79
C TYR A 130 -20.90 20.10 -15.44
N GLN A 131 -21.27 19.06 -14.69
CA GLN A 131 -20.60 18.71 -13.43
C GLN A 131 -19.19 18.16 -13.68
N MET A 132 -18.99 17.34 -14.72
CA MET A 132 -17.67 16.85 -15.10
C MET A 132 -16.76 17.99 -15.59
N GLU A 133 -17.28 18.88 -16.43
CA GLU A 133 -16.55 20.07 -16.89
C GLU A 133 -16.15 20.99 -15.73
N LYS A 134 -17.02 21.12 -14.72
CA LYS A 134 -16.71 21.85 -13.49
C LYS A 134 -15.62 21.17 -12.65
N LEU A 135 -15.65 19.84 -12.52
CA LEU A 135 -14.62 19.10 -11.78
C LEU A 135 -13.26 19.13 -12.50
N ALA A 136 -13.26 19.18 -13.84
CA ALA A 136 -12.07 19.31 -14.65
C ALA A 136 -11.56 20.75 -14.79
N GLN A 137 -12.17 21.74 -14.12
CA GLN A 137 -11.82 23.16 -14.29
C GLN A 137 -10.34 23.46 -13.99
N ASP A 138 -9.76 22.71 -13.04
CA ASP A 138 -8.38 22.89 -12.56
C ASP A 138 -7.37 22.05 -13.35
N ASP A 139 -7.84 21.24 -14.32
CA ASP A 139 -7.01 20.43 -15.22
C ASP A 139 -7.32 20.82 -16.68
N PRO A 140 -6.52 21.73 -17.28
CA PRO A 140 -6.74 22.20 -18.65
C PRO A 140 -6.72 21.07 -19.69
N GLU A 141 -5.88 20.05 -19.49
CA GLU A 141 -5.72 18.96 -20.45
C GLU A 141 -6.91 18.01 -20.40
N LEU A 142 -7.40 17.70 -19.21
CA LEU A 142 -8.61 16.91 -19.01
C LEU A 142 -9.83 17.66 -19.57
N ARG A 143 -9.92 18.97 -19.32
CA ARG A 143 -11.01 19.80 -19.83
C ARG A 143 -11.03 19.85 -21.36
N GLU A 144 -9.88 20.03 -22.01
CA GLU A 144 -9.76 19.99 -23.47
C GLU A 144 -10.21 18.63 -24.01
N PHE A 145 -9.75 17.54 -23.39
CA PHE A 145 -10.13 16.19 -23.76
C PHE A 145 -11.65 15.95 -23.63
N LEU A 146 -12.25 16.27 -22.48
CA LEU A 146 -13.70 16.14 -22.28
C LEU A 146 -14.52 17.00 -23.24
N SER A 147 -13.99 18.17 -23.64
CA SER A 147 -14.63 19.04 -24.64
C SER A 147 -14.59 18.47 -26.05
N SER A 148 -13.60 17.61 -26.35
CA SER A 148 -13.45 16.97 -27.67
C SER A 148 -14.47 15.85 -27.93
N ILE A 149 -15.04 15.26 -26.86
CA ILE A 149 -16.05 14.21 -26.96
C ILE A 149 -17.37 14.82 -27.49
N PRO A 150 -18.04 14.23 -28.50
CA PRO A 150 -19.29 14.74 -29.05
C PRO A 150 -20.37 15.04 -27.99
N GLN A 151 -21.16 16.10 -28.20
CA GLN A 151 -22.17 16.59 -27.22
C GLN A 151 -23.39 15.67 -27.09
N ASP A 152 -23.62 14.81 -28.08
CA ASP A 152 -24.68 13.82 -28.15
C ASP A 152 -24.32 12.47 -27.50
N MET A 153 -23.03 12.24 -27.19
CA MET A 153 -22.59 11.06 -26.43
C MET A 153 -22.78 11.26 -24.92
N SER A 154 -23.08 10.18 -24.20
CA SER A 154 -22.93 10.21 -22.76
C SER A 154 -21.44 10.26 -22.39
N LEU A 155 -21.13 10.85 -21.22
CA LEU A 155 -19.80 10.77 -20.64
C LEU A 155 -19.72 9.56 -19.71
N SER A 156 -20.08 8.38 -20.21
CA SER A 156 -19.85 7.14 -19.46
C SER A 156 -18.37 6.76 -19.50
N LEU A 157 -17.90 5.99 -18.52
CA LEU A 157 -16.53 5.47 -18.49
C LEU A 157 -16.17 4.71 -19.78
N ASP A 158 -17.14 3.97 -20.35
CA ASP A 158 -16.95 3.17 -21.55
C ASP A 158 -16.74 4.06 -22.80
N GLU A 159 -17.50 5.16 -22.93
CA GLU A 159 -17.37 6.12 -24.04
C GLU A 159 -16.11 6.99 -23.91
N VAL A 160 -15.78 7.40 -22.68
CA VAL A 160 -14.55 8.14 -22.38
C VAL A 160 -13.34 7.31 -22.76
N VAL A 161 -13.29 6.04 -22.36
CA VAL A 161 -12.18 5.14 -22.72
C VAL A 161 -12.13 4.85 -24.21
N ALA A 162 -13.27 4.72 -24.89
CA ALA A 162 -13.30 4.56 -26.34
C ALA A 162 -12.73 5.77 -27.11
N SER A 163 -12.70 6.94 -26.48
CA SER A 163 -12.14 8.18 -27.05
C SER A 163 -10.63 8.34 -26.82
N ILE A 164 -9.99 7.41 -26.08
CA ILE A 164 -8.55 7.44 -25.79
C ILE A 164 -7.76 6.75 -26.93
N GLU A 165 -6.79 7.46 -27.50
CA GLU A 165 -5.93 6.91 -28.56
C GLU A 165 -4.75 6.10 -28.00
N ILE A 166 -4.94 4.78 -27.88
CA ILE A 166 -3.89 3.87 -27.42
C ILE A 166 -2.84 3.64 -28.53
N GLY A 167 -1.55 3.75 -28.16
CA GLY A 167 -0.43 3.35 -29.03
C GLY A 167 0.06 4.38 -30.04
N LYS A 168 -0.60 5.54 -30.17
CA LYS A 168 -0.16 6.64 -31.06
C LYS A 168 0.78 7.63 -30.39
N ARG A 169 0.61 7.85 -29.08
CA ARG A 169 1.43 8.74 -28.24
C ARG A 169 1.54 8.19 -26.82
N ARG A 170 2.43 8.80 -26.03
CA ARG A 170 2.43 8.59 -24.58
C ARG A 170 1.07 9.00 -24.02
N LEU A 171 0.48 8.13 -23.22
CA LEU A 171 -0.77 8.41 -22.51
C LEU A 171 -0.54 9.50 -21.47
N LYS A 172 -1.51 10.38 -21.34
CA LYS A 172 -1.61 11.36 -20.25
C LYS A 172 -2.05 10.65 -18.97
N ASP A 173 -1.82 11.29 -17.84
CA ASP A 173 -2.08 10.69 -16.53
C ASP A 173 -3.57 10.35 -16.36
N PHE A 174 -4.49 11.25 -16.74
CA PHE A 174 -5.92 10.99 -16.69
C PHE A 174 -6.37 9.85 -17.61
N GLU A 175 -5.75 9.68 -18.79
CA GLU A 175 -6.06 8.58 -19.71
C GLU A 175 -5.70 7.23 -19.09
N THR A 176 -4.56 7.19 -18.40
CA THR A 176 -4.11 6.01 -17.67
C THR A 176 -5.08 5.66 -16.54
N ILE A 177 -5.58 6.67 -15.82
CA ILE A 177 -6.57 6.49 -14.74
C ILE A 177 -7.88 5.93 -15.30
N PHE A 178 -8.42 6.48 -16.39
CA PHE A 178 -9.65 5.97 -16.99
C PHE A 178 -9.51 4.53 -17.51
N LEU A 179 -8.37 4.20 -18.12
CA LEU A 179 -8.07 2.83 -18.55
C LEU A 179 -7.98 1.85 -17.37
N LEU A 180 -7.32 2.26 -16.28
CA LEU A 180 -7.25 1.49 -15.04
C LEU A 180 -8.63 1.27 -14.43
N MET A 181 -9.47 2.31 -14.37
CA MET A 181 -10.84 2.22 -13.88
C MET A 181 -11.69 1.24 -14.71
N LYS A 182 -11.53 1.25 -16.03
CA LYS A 182 -12.21 0.30 -16.93
C LYS A 182 -11.76 -1.13 -16.71
N GLU A 183 -10.46 -1.36 -16.50
CA GLU A 183 -9.94 -2.68 -16.20
C GLU A 183 -10.48 -3.20 -14.87
N PHE A 184 -10.53 -2.36 -13.83
CA PHE A 184 -11.18 -2.71 -12.58
C PHE A 184 -12.64 -3.09 -12.78
N LYS A 185 -13.43 -2.24 -13.48
CA LYS A 185 -14.85 -2.54 -13.80
C LYS A 185 -15.00 -3.90 -14.47
N ASN A 186 -14.16 -4.23 -15.45
CA ASN A 186 -14.21 -5.50 -16.16
C ASN A 186 -13.88 -6.71 -15.25
N GLN A 187 -12.87 -6.59 -14.38
CA GLN A 187 -12.53 -7.64 -13.43
C GLN A 187 -13.64 -7.87 -12.39
N PHE A 188 -14.32 -6.81 -11.96
CA PHE A 188 -15.46 -6.90 -11.05
C PHE A 188 -16.68 -7.59 -11.66
N LEU A 189 -17.00 -7.28 -12.92
CA LEU A 189 -18.13 -7.91 -13.63
C LEU A 189 -17.90 -9.40 -13.87
N ARG A 190 -16.66 -9.81 -14.19
CA ARG A 190 -16.31 -11.24 -14.42
C ARG A 190 -16.42 -12.14 -13.19
N ARG A 191 -16.40 -11.58 -11.98
CA ARG A 191 -16.52 -12.33 -10.72
C ARG A 191 -17.95 -12.42 -10.18
N SER A 192 -18.90 -11.69 -10.79
CA SER A 192 -20.30 -11.60 -10.35
C SER A 192 -21.26 -12.48 -11.16
N SER A 193 -20.73 -13.28 -12.09
CA SER A 193 -21.43 -14.22 -12.99
C SER A 193 -20.83 -15.61 -12.86
#